data_AF-A0A6I9Z722-F1
#
_entry.id   AF-A0A6I9Z722-F1
#
_cell.length_a   1.000
_cell.length_b   1.000
_cell.length_c   1.000
_cell.angle_alpha   90.00
_cell.angle_beta   90.00
_cell.angle_gamma   90.00
#
_symmetry.space_group_name_H-M   'P 1'
#
loop_
_entity.id
_entity.type
_entity.pdbx_description
1 polymer ?
#
loop_
_entity_poly.entity_id
_entity_poly.type
_entity_poly.pdbx_seq_one_letter_code
_entity_poly.pdbx_strand_id
1 'polypeptide(L)'
;MEGLASKAVDGPHVKEMNGVLKNMLSEWFCTGFLNLERVTWQSPCEVLQKISDSEAVHPVRNWVDMKRRVGAYRRCYFFSHCAIPGEPLIVLHVALTSDISSSIQAIVKEVPPLETEDTEKITTAIFYSISLTQQGLQGVELGTHLIKRVVKELQKELPQIEAFSTLSPIPGFTKWLVGLLSSQTKDQGRNELFTESEWQEISELTGDPTSNTLKKLLNTNEWVRSEKLTQVLHSPLMRLCAWYLYGEKHRGYALNPVANFHLQNGSVLWRINWMGDSSPRGIGASCGMMVNYRYFLEETASNSALYLASKQVRASEQVLALVAQFQQNSKL
;
A
#
# COMPACT_ATOMS: atom_id res chain seq x y z
N MET A 1 13.19 -12.92 19.36
CA MET A 1 13.64 -13.17 17.97
C MET A 1 14.61 -12.10 17.43
N GLU A 2 15.07 -11.13 18.24
CA GLU A 2 15.97 -10.05 17.79
C GLU A 2 17.45 -10.46 17.66
N GLY A 3 17.85 -11.60 18.23
CA GLY A 3 19.27 -12.01 18.31
C GLY A 3 19.86 -12.73 17.10
N LEU A 4 19.03 -13.22 16.16
CA LEU A 4 19.50 -14.01 15.01
C LEU A 4 19.50 -13.24 13.67
N ALA A 5 18.96 -12.01 13.66
CA ALA A 5 18.92 -11.18 12.46
C ALA A 5 20.19 -10.31 12.26
N SER A 6 21.16 -10.33 13.19
CA SER A 6 22.25 -9.35 13.23
C SER A 6 23.59 -9.82 12.64
N LYS A 7 23.68 -11.04 12.09
CA LYS A 7 24.80 -11.45 11.21
C LYS A 7 24.23 -12.17 10.00
N ALA A 8 24.55 -11.69 8.80
CA ALA A 8 24.17 -12.33 7.55
C ALA A 8 24.89 -13.68 7.42
N VAL A 9 24.32 -14.73 8.04
CA VAL A 9 24.74 -16.11 7.85
C VAL A 9 24.05 -16.58 6.57
N ASP A 10 24.71 -16.37 5.43
CA ASP A 10 24.20 -16.80 4.14
C ASP A 10 24.64 -18.24 3.86
N GLY A 11 23.69 -19.13 3.58
CA GLY A 11 23.95 -20.55 3.36
C GLY A 11 22.68 -21.37 3.16
N PRO A 12 22.77 -22.53 2.48
CA PRO A 12 21.60 -23.38 2.20
C PRO A 12 20.93 -23.89 3.49
N HIS A 13 21.72 -24.26 4.51
CA HIS A 13 21.19 -24.76 5.78
C HIS A 13 20.37 -23.73 6.56
N VAL A 14 20.77 -22.44 6.51
CA VAL A 14 20.01 -21.36 7.16
C VAL A 14 18.69 -21.11 6.45
N LYS A 15 18.66 -21.22 5.11
CA LYS A 15 17.43 -21.10 4.32
C LYS A 15 16.45 -22.23 4.64
N GLU A 16 16.96 -23.45 4.77
CA GLU A 16 16.16 -24.62 5.18
C GLU A 16 15.60 -24.44 6.59
N MET A 17 16.43 -24.07 7.57
CA MET A 17 16.00 -23.77 8.94
C MET A 17 14.94 -22.67 8.98
N ASN A 18 15.11 -21.61 8.20
CA ASN A 18 14.13 -20.53 8.09
C ASN A 18 12.79 -21.04 7.52
N GLY A 19 12.83 -21.95 6.54
CA GLY A 19 11.64 -22.61 6.01
C GLY A 19 10.89 -23.44 7.06
N VAL A 20 11.62 -24.25 7.83
CA VAL A 20 11.04 -25.06 8.92
C VAL A 20 10.41 -24.18 9.99
N LEU A 21 11.13 -23.15 10.46
CA LEU A 21 10.60 -22.21 11.46
C LEU A 21 9.37 -21.47 10.94
N LYS A 22 9.36 -21.04 9.67
CA LYS A 22 8.21 -20.40 9.06
C LYS A 22 6.97 -21.30 9.07
N ASN A 23 7.14 -22.60 8.78
CA ASN A 23 6.03 -23.54 8.81
C ASN A 23 5.47 -23.71 10.23
N MET A 24 6.34 -23.89 11.24
CA MET A 24 5.92 -23.98 12.64
C MET A 24 5.18 -22.72 13.11
N LEU A 25 5.71 -21.54 12.78
CA LEU A 25 5.06 -20.26 13.09
C LEU A 25 3.71 -20.13 12.38
N SER A 26 3.57 -20.64 11.16
CA SER A 26 2.29 -20.59 10.42
C SER A 26 1.20 -21.42 11.09
N GLU A 27 1.56 -22.54 11.74
CA GLU A 27 0.62 -23.35 12.52
C GLU A 27 0.24 -22.67 13.85
N TRP A 28 1.22 -22.15 14.60
CA TRP A 28 0.98 -21.49 15.88
C TRP A 28 0.22 -20.18 15.75
N PHE A 29 0.46 -19.43 14.69
CA PHE A 29 -0.22 -18.16 14.41
C PHE A 29 -1.37 -18.32 13.41
N CYS A 30 -2.00 -19.50 13.37
CA CYS A 30 -3.20 -19.71 12.58
C CYS A 30 -4.40 -18.95 13.19
N THR A 31 -5.44 -18.74 12.37
CA THR A 31 -6.60 -17.94 12.78
C THR A 31 -7.28 -18.38 14.07
N GLY A 32 -7.24 -19.67 14.41
CA GLY A 32 -7.86 -20.20 15.61
C GLY A 32 -7.24 -19.69 16.91
N PHE A 33 -5.96 -19.30 16.89
CA PHE A 33 -5.23 -18.79 18.06
C PHE A 33 -5.17 -17.27 18.12
N LEU A 34 -5.74 -16.57 17.14
CA LEU A 34 -5.70 -15.11 17.07
C LEU A 34 -7.02 -14.52 17.54
N ASN A 35 -6.94 -13.54 18.43
CA ASN A 35 -8.07 -12.75 18.89
C ASN A 35 -8.10 -11.42 18.13
N LEU A 36 -9.27 -11.06 17.60
CA LEU A 36 -9.48 -9.74 17.02
C LEU A 36 -9.88 -8.77 18.14
N GLU A 37 -9.07 -7.75 18.38
CA GLU A 37 -9.32 -6.74 19.40
C GLU A 37 -9.55 -5.37 18.74
N ARG A 38 -10.57 -4.63 19.21
CA ARG A 38 -10.84 -3.26 18.79
C ARG A 38 -10.14 -2.28 19.72
N VAL A 39 -9.44 -1.33 19.12
CA VAL A 39 -8.77 -0.23 19.83
C VAL A 39 -9.70 0.97 19.83
N THR A 40 -9.90 1.53 21.01
CA THR A 40 -10.71 2.73 21.23
C THR A 40 -9.95 3.68 22.12
N TRP A 41 -10.48 4.88 22.35
CA TRP A 41 -9.88 5.81 23.31
C TRP A 41 -9.95 5.32 24.77
N GLN A 42 -10.80 4.32 25.05
CA GLN A 42 -10.92 3.67 26.35
C GLN A 42 -9.92 2.52 26.54
N SER A 43 -9.21 2.11 25.48
CA SER A 43 -8.19 1.05 25.57
C SER A 43 -7.01 1.49 26.44
N PRO A 44 -6.29 0.54 27.08
CA PRO A 44 -5.12 0.87 27.89
C PRO A 44 -4.09 1.71 27.13
N CYS A 45 -3.51 2.70 27.80
CA CYS A 45 -2.50 3.59 27.21
C CYS A 45 -1.29 2.81 26.65
N GLU A 46 -0.92 1.72 27.31
CA GLU A 46 0.14 0.80 26.85
C GLU A 46 -0.13 0.26 25.43
N VAL A 47 -1.36 -0.15 25.14
CA VAL A 47 -1.74 -0.66 23.82
C VAL A 47 -1.69 0.46 22.77
N LEU A 48 -2.18 1.65 23.11
CA LEU A 48 -2.11 2.82 22.23
C LEU A 48 -0.66 3.21 21.93
N GLN A 49 0.23 3.13 22.91
CA GLN A 49 1.66 3.39 22.73
C GLN A 49 2.29 2.36 21.79
N LYS A 50 2.06 1.05 22.02
CA LYS A 50 2.56 -0.02 21.13
C LYS A 50 2.09 0.16 19.69
N ILE A 51 0.84 0.58 19.48
CA ILE A 51 0.31 0.85 18.14
C ILE A 51 0.98 2.08 17.52
N SER A 52 1.16 3.15 18.29
CA SER A 52 1.86 4.36 17.83
C SER A 52 3.29 4.05 17.39
N ASP A 53 4.02 3.26 18.19
CA ASP A 53 5.42 2.91 17.93
C ASP A 53 5.58 1.95 16.74
N SER A 54 4.57 1.11 16.48
CA SER A 54 4.58 0.13 15.39
C SER A 54 3.96 0.61 14.08
N GLU A 55 3.46 1.85 14.01
CA GLU A 55 2.85 2.43 12.81
C GLU A 55 3.89 2.65 11.70
N ALA A 56 3.92 1.74 10.73
CA ALA A 56 4.93 1.72 9.68
C ALA A 56 4.54 2.53 8.45
N VAL A 57 3.25 2.77 8.21
CA VAL A 57 2.76 3.37 6.94
C VAL A 57 2.70 4.89 7.05
N HIS A 58 1.98 5.40 8.05
CA HIS A 58 1.77 6.84 8.25
C HIS A 58 2.03 7.22 9.71
N PRO A 59 3.26 7.64 10.07
CA PRO A 59 3.64 7.88 11.46
C PRO A 59 2.64 8.76 12.21
N VAL A 60 2.29 8.36 13.43
CA VAL A 60 1.41 9.13 14.31
C VAL A 60 2.14 10.39 14.77
N ARG A 61 1.50 11.55 14.62
CA ARG A 61 2.18 12.84 14.87
C ARG A 61 2.26 13.20 16.35
N ASN A 62 1.17 12.94 17.08
CA ASN A 62 1.01 13.28 18.50
C ASN A 62 -0.20 12.53 19.08
N TRP A 63 -0.42 12.65 20.39
CA TRP A 63 -1.50 11.95 21.08
C TRP A 63 -2.91 12.39 20.62
N VAL A 64 -3.05 13.64 20.17
CA VAL A 64 -4.30 14.14 19.58
C VAL A 64 -4.58 13.46 18.23
N ASP A 65 -3.53 13.18 17.45
CA ASP A 65 -3.62 12.37 16.23
C ASP A 65 -4.04 10.94 16.53
N MET A 66 -3.47 10.33 17.57
CA MET A 66 -3.88 8.98 18.00
C MET A 66 -5.36 8.96 18.40
N LYS A 67 -5.82 9.96 19.16
CA LYS A 67 -7.24 10.11 19.53
C LYS A 67 -8.16 10.14 18.32
N ARG A 68 -7.76 10.87 17.25
CA ARG A 68 -8.54 10.92 16.01
C ARG A 68 -8.58 9.57 15.31
N ARG A 69 -7.46 8.84 15.24
CA ARG A 69 -7.36 7.54 14.54
C ARG A 69 -8.17 6.41 15.20
N VAL A 70 -8.55 6.55 16.46
CA VAL A 70 -9.39 5.59 17.20
C VAL A 70 -10.76 6.17 17.58
N GLY A 71 -11.09 7.36 17.05
CA GLY A 71 -12.32 8.10 17.36
C GLY A 71 -13.46 7.83 16.37
N ALA A 72 -14.41 8.76 16.29
CA ALA A 72 -15.52 8.68 15.34
C ALA A 72 -15.03 8.60 13.89
N TYR A 73 -15.74 7.84 13.05
CA TYR A 73 -15.43 7.55 11.65
C TYR A 73 -14.08 6.83 11.43
N ARG A 74 -13.43 6.34 12.50
CA ARG A 74 -12.13 5.68 12.43
C ARG A 74 -12.12 4.44 13.31
N ARG A 75 -11.89 3.28 12.72
CA ARG A 75 -11.80 2.01 13.46
C ARG A 75 -10.37 1.51 13.41
N CYS A 76 -9.86 1.06 14.54
CA CYS A 76 -8.54 0.47 14.64
C CYS A 76 -8.68 -0.91 15.28
N TYR A 77 -8.09 -1.91 14.65
CA TYR A 77 -8.12 -3.29 15.09
C TYR A 77 -6.71 -3.86 15.12
N PHE A 78 -6.47 -4.82 16.00
CA PHE A 78 -5.27 -5.65 15.93
C PHE A 78 -5.58 -7.11 16.19
N PHE A 79 -4.69 -7.98 15.73
CA PHE A 79 -4.64 -9.36 16.23
C PHE A 79 -3.65 -9.47 17.39
N SER A 80 -4.09 -10.11 18.47
CA SER A 80 -3.23 -10.68 19.50
C SER A 80 -3.28 -12.20 19.43
N HIS A 81 -2.27 -12.87 19.96
CA HIS A 81 -2.31 -14.33 20.15
C HIS A 81 -2.96 -14.64 21.50
N CYS A 82 -3.76 -15.71 21.58
CA CYS A 82 -4.55 -16.05 22.78
C CYS A 82 -3.71 -16.24 24.05
N ALA A 83 -2.44 -16.66 23.92
CA ALA A 83 -1.51 -16.80 25.03
C ALA A 83 -0.85 -15.48 25.49
N ILE A 84 -0.92 -14.42 24.67
CA ILE A 84 -0.36 -13.09 24.95
C ILE A 84 -1.38 -11.99 24.57
N PRO A 85 -2.54 -11.93 25.26
CA PRO A 85 -3.56 -10.94 24.98
C PRO A 85 -3.03 -9.50 25.18
N GLY A 86 -3.54 -8.55 24.41
CA GLY A 86 -3.11 -7.15 24.47
C GLY A 86 -1.76 -6.84 23.81
N GLU A 87 -1.03 -7.85 23.30
CA GLU A 87 0.16 -7.65 22.48
C GLU A 87 -0.23 -7.61 20.99
N PRO A 88 -0.16 -6.44 20.31
CA PRO A 88 -0.54 -6.33 18.92
C PRO A 88 0.52 -7.00 18.03
N LEU A 89 0.10 -7.94 17.17
CA LEU A 89 0.93 -8.61 16.17
C LEU A 89 0.85 -7.93 14.80
N ILE A 90 -0.37 -7.52 14.45
CA ILE A 90 -0.67 -6.80 13.22
C ILE A 90 -1.80 -5.82 13.52
N VAL A 91 -1.63 -4.57 13.08
CA VAL A 91 -2.58 -3.48 13.30
C VAL A 91 -3.18 -3.08 11.97
N LEU A 92 -4.50 -2.88 11.94
CA LEU A 92 -5.26 -2.38 10.80
C LEU A 92 -6.03 -1.13 11.21
N HIS A 93 -5.77 -0.03 10.50
CA HIS A 93 -6.56 1.19 10.59
C HIS A 93 -7.55 1.30 9.43
N VAL A 94 -8.78 1.67 9.78
CA VAL A 94 -9.93 1.79 8.88
C VAL A 94 -10.51 3.19 8.99
N ALA A 95 -10.75 3.83 7.85
CA ALA A 95 -11.56 5.04 7.76
C ALA A 95 -12.94 4.70 7.22
N LEU A 96 -13.99 5.19 7.88
CA LEU A 96 -15.38 5.05 7.46
C LEU A 96 -15.77 6.29 6.66
N THR A 97 -16.18 6.10 5.41
CA THR A 97 -16.42 7.18 4.45
C THR A 97 -17.67 6.92 3.61
N SER A 98 -18.09 7.94 2.84
CA SER A 98 -19.18 7.85 1.85
C SER A 98 -18.73 7.31 0.49
N ASP A 99 -17.43 7.32 0.22
CA ASP A 99 -16.86 7.03 -1.09
C ASP A 99 -15.43 6.48 -0.95
N ILE A 100 -14.94 5.85 -2.02
CA ILE A 100 -13.58 5.29 -2.04
C ILE A 100 -12.57 6.43 -2.09
N SER A 101 -11.87 6.65 -0.97
CA SER A 101 -10.91 7.75 -0.83
C SER A 101 -9.72 7.64 -1.79
N SER A 102 -9.27 8.80 -2.28
CA SER A 102 -8.13 8.94 -3.18
C SER A 102 -6.89 9.57 -2.52
N SER A 103 -7.02 10.20 -1.35
CA SER A 103 -5.94 10.91 -0.66
C SER A 103 -5.84 10.56 0.83
N ILE A 104 -4.63 10.28 1.30
CA ILE A 104 -4.38 10.01 2.73
C ILE A 104 -4.45 11.28 3.57
N GLN A 105 -4.10 12.44 2.99
CA GLN A 105 -4.22 13.72 3.69
C GLN A 105 -5.67 14.01 4.04
N ALA A 106 -6.62 13.66 3.16
CA ALA A 106 -8.04 13.77 3.43
C ALA A 106 -8.44 12.90 4.64
N ILE A 107 -7.88 11.70 4.79
CA ILE A 107 -8.21 10.81 5.92
C ILE A 107 -7.57 11.28 7.24
N VAL A 108 -6.28 11.62 7.24
CA VAL A 108 -5.51 11.87 8.48
C VAL A 108 -5.68 13.30 9.00
N LYS A 109 -5.89 14.28 8.12
CA LYS A 109 -6.06 15.69 8.52
C LYS A 109 -7.51 16.09 8.75
N GLU A 110 -8.47 15.30 8.28
CA GLU A 110 -9.88 15.56 8.53
C GLU A 110 -10.17 15.53 10.03
N VAL A 111 -10.83 16.58 10.49
CA VAL A 111 -11.37 16.68 11.85
C VAL A 111 -12.88 16.57 11.70
N PRO A 112 -13.49 15.43 12.11
CA PRO A 112 -14.93 15.29 12.04
C PRO A 112 -15.59 16.40 12.87
N PRO A 113 -16.63 17.08 12.35
CA PRO A 113 -17.32 18.14 13.07
C PRO A 113 -18.21 17.61 14.21
N LEU A 114 -18.58 16.33 14.18
CA LEU A 114 -19.46 15.67 15.13
C LEU A 114 -18.70 14.60 15.90
N GLU A 115 -18.90 14.54 17.22
CA GLU A 115 -18.42 13.42 18.04
C GLU A 115 -19.23 12.12 17.79
N THR A 116 -20.44 12.25 17.25
CA THR A 116 -21.33 11.13 16.91
C THR A 116 -21.28 10.78 15.42
N GLU A 117 -21.20 9.48 15.14
CA GLU A 117 -21.17 8.93 13.78
C GLU A 117 -22.58 8.98 13.15
N ASP A 118 -22.68 9.54 11.95
CA ASP A 118 -23.88 9.47 11.13
C ASP A 118 -23.82 8.19 10.30
N THR A 119 -24.50 7.15 10.78
CA THR A 119 -24.45 5.81 10.19
C THR A 119 -24.97 5.77 8.75
N GLU A 120 -25.89 6.66 8.38
CA GLU A 120 -26.48 6.69 7.03
C GLU A 120 -25.48 7.14 5.97
N LYS A 121 -24.49 7.97 6.35
CA LYS A 121 -23.45 8.45 5.42
C LYS A 121 -22.31 7.46 5.21
N ILE A 122 -22.21 6.43 6.04
CA ILE A 122 -21.10 5.47 6.01
C ILE A 122 -21.46 4.33 5.06
N THR A 123 -20.92 4.37 3.84
CA THR A 123 -21.17 3.35 2.81
C THR A 123 -19.91 2.53 2.50
N THR A 124 -18.74 3.06 2.85
CA THR A 124 -17.43 2.55 2.42
C THR A 124 -16.47 2.46 3.60
N ALA A 125 -15.71 1.36 3.66
CA ALA A 125 -14.61 1.16 4.60
C ALA A 125 -13.27 1.16 3.87
N ILE A 126 -12.38 2.08 4.28
CA ILE A 126 -11.05 2.28 3.68
C ILE A 126 -9.94 1.82 4.63
N PHE A 127 -9.26 0.75 4.24
CA PHE A 127 -8.06 0.26 4.91
C PHE A 127 -6.85 1.10 4.52
N TYR A 128 -6.48 2.07 5.35
CA TYR A 128 -5.43 3.05 5.00
C TYR A 128 -4.07 2.76 5.66
N SER A 129 -4.00 1.90 6.67
CA SER A 129 -2.73 1.41 7.22
C SER A 129 -2.86 -0.03 7.70
N ILE A 130 -1.90 -0.87 7.29
CA ILE A 130 -1.70 -2.23 7.79
C ILE A 130 -0.24 -2.33 8.21
N SER A 131 0.00 -2.52 9.50
CA SER A 131 1.35 -2.56 10.08
C SER A 131 1.58 -3.87 10.80
N LEU A 132 2.61 -4.62 10.38
CA LEU A 132 3.10 -5.79 11.11
C LEU A 132 4.05 -5.30 12.21
N THR A 133 3.72 -5.56 13.47
CA THR A 133 4.52 -5.12 14.61
C THR A 133 5.76 -6.00 14.79
N GLN A 134 5.60 -7.32 14.58
CA GLN A 134 6.63 -8.32 14.78
C GLN A 134 7.24 -8.76 13.44
N GLN A 135 8.43 -8.26 13.11
CA GLN A 135 9.12 -8.61 11.85
C GLN A 135 9.44 -10.11 11.72
N GLY A 136 9.59 -10.83 12.84
CA GLY A 136 9.80 -12.28 12.84
C GLY A 136 8.63 -13.10 12.29
N LEU A 137 7.44 -12.49 12.13
CA LEU A 137 6.25 -13.12 11.54
C LEU A 137 6.08 -12.75 10.06
N GLN A 138 7.07 -12.11 9.44
CA GLN A 138 7.01 -11.73 8.04
C GLN A 138 6.82 -12.97 7.15
N GLY A 139 5.76 -12.95 6.35
CA GLY A 139 5.40 -14.05 5.46
C GLY A 139 4.52 -15.14 6.09
N VAL A 140 4.13 -15.00 7.36
CA VAL A 140 2.95 -15.69 7.92
C VAL A 140 1.70 -14.91 7.47
N GLU A 141 0.64 -15.61 7.06
CA GLU A 141 -0.57 -15.04 6.42
C GLU A 141 -1.51 -14.32 7.41
N LEU A 142 -0.98 -13.55 8.36
CA LEU A 142 -1.77 -12.81 9.35
C LEU A 142 -2.68 -11.76 8.71
N GLY A 143 -2.18 -11.03 7.72
CA GLY A 143 -2.88 -9.91 7.11
C GLY A 143 -4.13 -10.29 6.32
N THR A 144 -4.10 -11.42 5.61
CA THR A 144 -5.25 -11.94 4.84
C THR A 144 -6.44 -12.20 5.74
N HIS A 145 -6.19 -12.86 6.86
CA HIS A 145 -7.22 -13.21 7.83
C HIS A 145 -7.72 -12.00 8.61
N LEU A 146 -6.84 -11.02 8.86
CA LEU A 146 -7.20 -9.77 9.53
C LEU A 146 -8.26 -9.02 8.74
N ILE A 147 -8.03 -8.79 7.45
CA ILE A 147 -8.98 -8.07 6.59
C ILE A 147 -10.33 -8.79 6.57
N LYS A 148 -10.33 -10.11 6.34
CA LYS A 148 -11.58 -10.90 6.30
C LYS A 148 -12.38 -10.85 7.61
N ARG A 149 -11.71 -10.91 8.77
CA ARG A 149 -12.39 -10.81 10.07
C ARG A 149 -12.90 -9.39 10.34
N VAL A 150 -12.09 -8.38 10.04
CA VAL A 150 -12.49 -6.98 10.24
C VAL A 150 -13.66 -6.61 9.33
N VAL A 151 -13.70 -7.08 8.08
CA VAL A 151 -14.87 -6.93 7.21
C VAL A 151 -16.13 -7.49 7.88
N LYS A 152 -16.08 -8.71 8.44
CA LYS A 152 -17.23 -9.31 9.12
C LYS A 152 -17.69 -8.52 10.35
N GLU A 153 -16.74 -8.05 11.17
CA GLU A 153 -17.07 -7.20 12.32
C GLU A 153 -17.70 -5.87 11.87
N LEU A 154 -17.16 -5.24 10.83
CA LEU A 154 -17.72 -4.01 10.27
C LEU A 154 -19.11 -4.23 9.69
N GLN A 155 -19.36 -5.33 8.98
CA GLN A 155 -20.70 -5.66 8.46
C GLN A 155 -21.71 -5.95 9.59
N LYS A 156 -21.26 -6.52 10.70
CA LYS A 156 -22.11 -6.75 11.87
C LYS A 156 -22.49 -5.45 12.57
N GLU A 157 -21.55 -4.52 12.66
CA GLU A 157 -21.77 -3.22 13.32
C GLU A 157 -22.48 -2.21 12.42
N LEU A 158 -22.17 -2.20 11.13
CA LEU A 158 -22.65 -1.25 10.13
C LEU A 158 -23.11 -2.03 8.88
N PRO A 159 -24.33 -2.60 8.89
CA PRO A 159 -24.85 -3.43 7.79
C PRO A 159 -24.95 -2.71 6.44
N GLN A 160 -25.01 -1.39 6.44
CA GLN A 160 -25.09 -0.53 5.26
C GLN A 160 -23.76 -0.35 4.50
N ILE A 161 -22.63 -0.86 5.03
CA ILE A 161 -21.35 -0.79 4.32
C ILE A 161 -21.35 -1.79 3.16
N GLU A 162 -21.23 -1.27 1.95
CA GLU A 162 -21.23 -2.06 0.72
C GLU A 162 -19.83 -2.19 0.12
N ALA A 163 -18.97 -1.17 0.31
CA ALA A 163 -17.69 -1.09 -0.35
C ALA A 163 -16.51 -1.23 0.62
N PHE A 164 -15.57 -2.12 0.28
CA PHE A 164 -14.31 -2.30 1.00
C PHE A 164 -13.14 -2.06 0.05
N SER A 165 -12.27 -1.13 0.40
CA SER A 165 -11.07 -0.83 -0.40
C SER A 165 -9.92 -0.46 0.51
N THR A 166 -8.70 -0.58 0.01
CA THR A 166 -7.54 0.02 0.66
C THR A 166 -7.26 1.40 0.09
N LEU A 167 -6.42 2.17 0.78
CA LEU A 167 -5.65 3.25 0.20
C LEU A 167 -4.17 2.97 0.54
N SER A 168 -3.48 2.29 -0.36
CA SER A 168 -2.17 1.69 -0.09
C SER A 168 -1.03 2.50 -0.72
N PRO A 169 0.15 2.56 -0.08
CA PRO A 169 1.34 3.15 -0.67
C PRO A 169 1.94 2.24 -1.76
N ILE A 170 2.83 2.80 -2.59
CA ILE A 170 3.49 2.11 -3.70
C ILE A 170 5.02 2.12 -3.46
N PRO A 171 5.53 1.47 -2.40
CA PRO A 171 6.95 1.55 -2.06
C PRO A 171 7.84 1.04 -3.20
N GLY A 172 8.94 1.74 -3.44
CA GLY A 172 9.96 1.36 -4.43
C GLY A 172 9.70 1.85 -5.85
N PHE A 173 8.55 2.48 -6.14
CA PHE A 173 8.25 2.99 -7.48
C PHE A 173 9.24 4.06 -7.95
N THR A 174 9.52 5.08 -7.13
CA THR A 174 10.48 6.14 -7.50
C THR A 174 11.87 5.55 -7.77
N LYS A 175 12.30 4.60 -6.93
CA LYS A 175 13.59 3.91 -7.09
C LYS A 175 13.65 3.09 -8.39
N TRP A 176 12.57 2.39 -8.72
CA TRP A 176 12.44 1.65 -9.98
C TRP A 176 12.53 2.60 -11.18
N LEU A 177 11.78 3.70 -11.16
CA LEU A 177 11.77 4.71 -12.22
C LEU A 177 13.15 5.35 -12.44
N VAL A 178 13.80 5.79 -11.36
CA VAL A 178 15.16 6.36 -11.42
C VAL A 178 16.18 5.32 -11.90
N GLY A 179 15.99 4.05 -11.54
CA GLY A 179 16.79 2.94 -12.05
C GLY A 179 16.68 2.78 -13.57
N LEU A 180 15.45 2.79 -14.10
CA LEU A 180 15.20 2.72 -15.54
C LEU A 180 15.73 3.93 -16.31
N LEU A 181 15.54 5.14 -15.77
CA LEU A 181 16.12 6.35 -16.34
C LEU A 181 17.66 6.27 -16.43
N SER A 182 18.30 5.55 -15.50
CA SER A 182 19.76 5.39 -15.43
C SER A 182 20.31 4.35 -16.39
N SER A 183 19.58 3.27 -16.67
CA SER A 183 19.98 2.27 -17.66
C SER A 183 19.85 2.80 -19.08
N GLN A 184 18.84 3.62 -19.37
CA GLN A 184 18.61 4.17 -20.72
C GLN A 184 19.66 5.15 -21.21
N THR A 185 20.39 5.80 -20.30
CA THR A 185 21.49 6.69 -20.70
C THR A 185 22.67 5.91 -21.30
N LYS A 186 22.72 4.58 -21.11
CA LYS A 186 23.82 3.72 -21.57
C LYS A 186 23.52 3.03 -22.90
N ASP A 187 22.27 2.66 -23.16
CA ASP A 187 21.85 2.03 -24.41
C ASP A 187 21.14 3.06 -25.29
N GLN A 188 21.84 3.61 -26.30
CA GLN A 188 21.32 4.57 -27.29
C GLN A 188 20.24 3.98 -28.23
N GLY A 189 19.53 2.94 -27.82
CA GLY A 189 18.59 2.19 -28.66
C GLY A 189 17.34 1.78 -27.91
N ARG A 190 16.33 2.66 -27.97
CA ARG A 190 14.89 2.37 -27.78
C ARG A 190 14.50 1.62 -26.49
N ASN A 191 14.17 2.40 -25.47
CA ASN A 191 13.15 2.04 -24.48
C ASN A 191 12.46 3.33 -24.02
N GLU A 192 11.70 4.00 -24.88
CA GLU A 192 11.13 5.31 -24.55
C GLU A 192 10.07 5.21 -23.43
N LEU A 193 10.43 5.59 -22.19
CA LEU A 193 9.50 5.72 -21.05
C LEU A 193 8.50 6.85 -21.27
N PHE A 194 8.98 7.90 -21.95
CA PHE A 194 8.26 9.11 -22.32
C PHE A 194 8.17 9.17 -23.83
N THR A 195 7.05 9.67 -24.37
CA THR A 195 6.95 9.96 -25.80
C THR A 195 7.86 11.13 -26.17
N GLU A 196 8.15 11.30 -27.47
CA GLU A 196 8.93 12.45 -27.95
C GLU A 196 8.32 13.79 -27.51
N SER A 197 6.99 13.93 -27.56
CA SER A 197 6.28 15.14 -27.14
C SER A 197 6.37 15.38 -25.63
N GLU A 198 6.18 14.34 -24.82
CA GLU A 198 6.33 14.43 -23.36
C GLU A 198 7.78 14.81 -23.00
N TRP A 199 8.77 14.26 -23.71
CA TRP A 199 10.17 14.56 -23.49
C TRP A 199 10.52 16.00 -23.84
N GLN A 200 9.99 16.53 -24.96
CA GLN A 200 10.16 17.92 -25.34
C GLN A 200 9.66 18.86 -24.25
N GLU A 201 8.42 18.69 -23.77
CA GLU A 201 7.84 19.51 -22.69
C GLU A 201 8.66 19.42 -21.39
N ILE A 202 9.10 18.22 -21.01
CA ILE A 202 9.95 18.04 -19.82
C ILE A 202 11.31 18.75 -20.00
N SER A 203 11.94 18.61 -21.16
CA SER A 203 13.24 19.23 -21.44
C SER A 203 13.18 20.76 -21.45
N GLU A 204 12.09 21.35 -21.97
CA GLU A 204 11.87 22.80 -21.95
C GLU A 204 11.71 23.32 -20.52
N LEU A 205 10.98 22.61 -19.68
CA LEU A 205 10.76 23.00 -18.27
C LEU A 205 11.98 22.76 -17.38
N THR A 206 12.78 21.72 -17.68
CA THR A 206 13.97 21.38 -16.89
C THR A 206 15.24 22.09 -17.37
N GLY A 207 15.26 22.60 -18.60
CA GLY A 207 16.42 23.22 -19.23
C GLY A 207 17.53 22.22 -19.58
N ASP A 208 17.23 20.91 -19.61
CA ASP A 208 18.18 19.84 -19.84
C ASP A 208 17.62 18.84 -20.86
N PRO A 209 18.27 18.65 -22.03
CA PRO A 209 17.84 17.66 -23.01
C PRO A 209 18.11 16.21 -22.56
N THR A 210 18.88 16.03 -21.49
CA THR A 210 19.21 14.71 -20.90
C THR A 210 18.32 14.38 -19.71
N SER A 211 18.27 13.09 -19.33
CA SER A 211 17.48 12.65 -18.17
C SER A 211 18.09 12.95 -16.81
N ASN A 212 19.22 13.66 -16.75
CA ASN A 212 19.96 13.90 -15.51
C ASN A 212 19.24 14.86 -14.57
N THR A 213 18.73 15.97 -15.10
CA THR A 213 17.98 16.94 -14.29
C THR A 213 16.68 16.36 -13.76
N LEU A 214 15.93 15.62 -14.60
CA LEU A 214 14.72 14.92 -14.15
C LEU A 214 15.03 13.90 -13.03
N LYS A 215 16.08 13.07 -13.17
CA LYS A 215 16.51 12.13 -12.13
C LYS A 215 16.82 12.85 -10.82
N LYS A 216 17.56 13.97 -10.89
CA LYS A 216 17.91 14.76 -9.70
C LYS A 216 16.66 15.28 -9.02
N LEU A 217 15.73 15.87 -9.77
CA LEU A 217 14.48 16.40 -9.24
C LEU A 217 13.60 15.32 -8.61
N LEU A 218 13.52 14.13 -9.23
CA LEU A 218 12.79 12.98 -8.67
C LEU A 218 13.42 12.48 -7.36
N ASN A 219 14.76 12.48 -7.26
CA ASN A 219 15.46 12.08 -6.03
C ASN A 219 15.38 13.14 -4.91
N THR A 220 15.33 14.43 -5.25
CA THR A 220 15.23 15.52 -4.26
C THR A 220 13.80 15.90 -3.90
N ASN A 221 12.80 15.31 -4.55
CA ASN A 221 11.37 15.68 -4.47
C ASN A 221 11.05 17.12 -4.91
N GLU A 222 12.01 17.83 -5.51
CA GLU A 222 11.85 19.26 -5.83
C GLU A 222 10.96 19.51 -7.05
N TRP A 223 10.70 18.49 -7.87
CA TRP A 223 9.80 18.60 -9.02
C TRP A 223 8.39 19.08 -8.64
N VAL A 224 7.92 18.72 -7.43
CA VAL A 224 6.59 19.09 -6.92
C VAL A 224 6.46 20.60 -6.65
N ARG A 225 7.57 21.34 -6.55
CA ARG A 225 7.53 22.81 -6.39
C ARG A 225 7.06 23.53 -7.65
N SER A 226 7.22 22.91 -8.82
CA SER A 226 6.76 23.47 -10.09
C SER A 226 5.43 22.86 -10.47
N GLU A 227 4.37 23.67 -10.46
CA GLU A 227 3.03 23.23 -10.84
C GLU A 227 2.99 22.78 -12.31
N LYS A 228 3.67 23.50 -13.19
CA LYS A 228 3.80 23.14 -14.61
C LYS A 228 4.44 21.77 -14.79
N LEU A 229 5.56 21.52 -14.10
CA LEU A 229 6.25 20.22 -14.19
C LEU A 229 5.39 19.09 -13.59
N THR A 230 4.66 19.37 -12.52
CA THR A 230 3.72 18.42 -11.92
C THR A 230 2.60 18.03 -12.88
N GLN A 231 2.07 18.99 -13.65
CA GLN A 231 1.04 18.75 -14.66
C GLN A 231 1.58 17.91 -15.83
N VAL A 232 2.75 18.27 -16.36
CA VAL A 232 3.39 17.51 -17.46
C VAL A 232 3.73 16.08 -17.05
N LEU A 233 4.19 15.88 -15.81
CA LEU A 233 4.55 14.55 -15.30
C LEU A 233 3.34 13.67 -14.95
N HIS A 234 2.13 14.24 -14.84
CA HIS A 234 0.93 13.50 -14.42
C HIS A 234 0.66 12.26 -15.31
N SER A 235 0.46 12.48 -16.61
CA SER A 235 0.13 11.42 -17.57
C SER A 235 1.20 10.32 -17.65
N PRO A 236 2.49 10.65 -17.90
CA PRO A 236 3.52 9.61 -18.02
C PRO A 236 3.75 8.87 -16.70
N LEU A 237 3.74 9.53 -15.54
CA LEU A 237 3.95 8.84 -14.27
C LEU A 237 2.79 7.91 -13.91
N MET A 238 1.54 8.30 -14.19
CA MET A 238 0.37 7.43 -14.01
C MET A 238 0.46 6.18 -14.90
N ARG A 239 0.85 6.34 -16.18
CA ARG A 239 1.08 5.25 -17.14
C ARG A 239 2.19 4.30 -16.69
N LEU A 240 3.33 4.85 -16.26
CA LEU A 240 4.47 4.08 -15.74
C LEU A 240 4.13 3.36 -14.43
N CYS A 241 3.35 3.98 -13.55
CA CYS A 241 2.89 3.38 -12.31
C CYS A 241 1.96 2.18 -12.56
N ALA A 242 1.05 2.31 -13.53
CA ALA A 242 0.18 1.21 -13.94
C ALA A 242 1.01 0.01 -14.43
N TRP A 243 2.04 0.24 -15.25
CA TRP A 243 2.95 -0.81 -15.67
C TRP A 243 3.75 -1.42 -14.51
N TYR A 244 4.28 -0.60 -13.59
CA TYR A 244 5.01 -1.10 -12.42
C TYR A 244 4.17 -2.02 -11.53
N LEU A 245 2.87 -1.71 -11.36
CA LEU A 245 1.96 -2.51 -10.55
C LEU A 245 1.43 -3.74 -11.29
N TYR A 246 1.08 -3.58 -12.58
CA TYR A 246 0.38 -4.59 -13.37
C TYR A 246 1.30 -5.43 -14.26
N GLY A 247 2.30 -4.82 -14.89
CA GLY A 247 3.20 -5.43 -15.88
C GLY A 247 4.46 -6.03 -15.27
N GLU A 248 5.18 -5.28 -14.44
CA GLU A 248 6.43 -5.72 -13.81
C GLU A 248 6.23 -6.93 -12.88
N LYS A 249 7.15 -7.90 -12.95
CA LYS A 249 7.07 -9.17 -12.19
C LYS A 249 8.38 -9.55 -11.53
N HIS A 250 8.26 -10.20 -10.38
CA HIS A 250 9.35 -10.94 -9.73
C HIS A 250 8.91 -12.41 -9.55
N ARG A 251 9.61 -13.34 -10.22
CA ARG A 251 9.25 -14.78 -10.27
C ARG A 251 7.81 -15.03 -10.77
N GLY A 252 7.29 -14.11 -11.59
CA GLY A 252 5.94 -14.14 -12.12
C GLY A 252 4.85 -13.60 -11.20
N TYR A 253 5.18 -13.13 -9.99
CA TYR A 253 4.27 -12.37 -9.12
C TYR A 253 4.52 -10.87 -9.26
N ALA A 254 3.58 -10.02 -8.83
CA ALA A 254 3.73 -8.56 -8.85
C ALA A 254 5.05 -8.14 -8.16
N LEU A 255 5.80 -7.25 -8.80
CA LEU A 255 7.09 -6.78 -8.30
C LEU A 255 6.93 -6.00 -6.98
N ASN A 256 5.90 -5.16 -6.89
CA ASN A 256 5.63 -4.37 -5.69
C ASN A 256 5.11 -5.27 -4.55
N PRO A 257 5.72 -5.23 -3.34
CA PRO A 257 5.35 -6.13 -2.25
C PRO A 257 3.94 -5.87 -1.70
N VAL A 258 3.48 -4.61 -1.71
CA VAL A 258 2.13 -4.24 -1.25
C VAL A 258 1.07 -4.70 -2.25
N ALA A 259 1.33 -4.56 -3.54
CA ALA A 259 0.52 -5.13 -4.61
C ALA A 259 0.41 -6.65 -4.46
N ASN A 260 1.56 -7.33 -4.30
CA ASN A 260 1.59 -8.77 -4.12
C ASN A 260 0.74 -9.20 -2.91
N PHE A 261 0.88 -8.53 -1.77
CA PHE A 261 0.08 -8.80 -0.57
C PHE A 261 -1.43 -8.70 -0.84
N HIS A 262 -1.90 -7.60 -1.44
CA HIS A 262 -3.33 -7.40 -1.66
C HIS A 262 -3.90 -8.30 -2.76
N LEU A 263 -3.12 -8.60 -3.80
CA LEU A 263 -3.53 -9.50 -4.88
C LEU A 263 -3.60 -10.96 -4.39
N GLN A 264 -2.68 -11.40 -3.53
CA GLN A 264 -2.79 -12.69 -2.84
C GLN A 264 -4.08 -12.80 -2.02
N ASN A 265 -4.56 -11.69 -1.47
CA ASN A 265 -5.83 -11.62 -0.73
C ASN A 265 -7.07 -11.54 -1.63
N GLY A 266 -6.92 -11.57 -2.96
CA GLY A 266 -8.03 -11.56 -3.91
C GLY A 266 -8.64 -10.18 -4.17
N SER A 267 -7.91 -9.11 -3.86
CA SER A 267 -8.34 -7.77 -4.25
C SER A 267 -8.20 -7.53 -5.76
N VAL A 268 -8.90 -6.52 -6.25
CA VAL A 268 -8.74 -5.96 -7.58
C VAL A 268 -7.85 -4.73 -7.50
N LEU A 269 -6.85 -4.64 -8.38
CA LEU A 269 -6.08 -3.42 -8.61
C LEU A 269 -7.01 -2.37 -9.23
N TRP A 270 -7.64 -1.55 -8.39
CA TRP A 270 -8.88 -0.87 -8.75
C TRP A 270 -8.68 0.56 -9.23
N ARG A 271 -7.81 1.35 -8.59
CA ARG A 271 -7.56 2.72 -9.04
C ARG A 271 -6.19 3.20 -8.61
N ILE A 272 -5.45 3.82 -9.52
CA ILE A 272 -4.23 4.58 -9.19
C ILE A 272 -4.65 6.04 -8.94
N ASN A 273 -4.15 6.62 -7.85
CA ASN A 273 -4.47 7.96 -7.41
C ASN A 273 -3.24 8.86 -7.53
N TRP A 274 -3.32 9.88 -8.38
CA TRP A 274 -2.32 10.94 -8.46
C TRP A 274 -2.33 11.80 -7.19
N MET A 275 -1.15 12.11 -6.65
CA MET A 275 -0.99 12.90 -5.41
C MET A 275 -1.84 12.40 -4.24
N GLY A 276 -2.05 11.09 -4.16
CA GLY A 276 -2.72 10.44 -3.04
C GLY A 276 -1.97 10.61 -1.72
N ASP A 277 -0.64 10.70 -1.75
CA ASP A 277 0.20 11.07 -0.59
C ASP A 277 1.22 12.17 -0.95
N SER A 278 0.83 13.42 -0.71
CA SER A 278 1.71 14.60 -0.89
C SER A 278 2.72 14.83 0.23
N SER A 279 2.87 13.89 1.19
CA SER A 279 3.92 13.98 2.19
C SER A 279 5.31 13.77 1.57
N PRO A 280 6.40 14.29 2.17
CA PRO A 280 7.76 14.05 1.68
C PRO A 280 8.09 12.55 1.52
N ARG A 281 7.52 11.71 2.38
CA ARG A 281 7.64 10.25 2.31
C ARG A 281 6.91 9.68 1.09
N GLY A 282 5.68 10.11 0.84
CA GLY A 282 4.88 9.69 -0.31
C GLY A 282 5.51 10.13 -1.64
N ILE A 283 5.97 11.38 -1.74
CA ILE A 283 6.68 11.88 -2.92
C ILE A 283 7.97 11.06 -3.17
N GLY A 284 8.77 10.83 -2.12
CA GLY A 284 10.02 10.08 -2.25
C GLY A 284 9.83 8.60 -2.58
N ALA A 285 8.77 7.97 -2.09
CA ALA A 285 8.54 6.54 -2.29
C ALA A 285 7.89 6.21 -3.65
N SER A 286 6.92 7.04 -4.08
CA SER A 286 6.07 6.74 -5.24
C SER A 286 5.62 7.96 -6.05
N CYS A 287 6.40 9.04 -6.03
CA CYS A 287 6.03 10.32 -6.67
C CYS A 287 4.66 10.84 -6.21
N GLY A 288 4.26 10.52 -4.98
CA GLY A 288 2.99 10.92 -4.39
C GLY A 288 1.81 10.06 -4.79
N MET A 289 2.01 9.04 -5.62
CA MET A 289 0.93 8.15 -6.03
C MET A 289 0.59 7.13 -4.94
N MET A 290 -0.71 6.88 -4.80
CA MET A 290 -1.26 5.78 -3.99
C MET A 290 -2.17 4.92 -4.86
N VAL A 291 -2.57 3.77 -4.34
CA VAL A 291 -3.40 2.82 -5.08
C VAL A 291 -4.52 2.28 -4.20
N ASN A 292 -5.71 2.16 -4.79
CA ASN A 292 -6.83 1.47 -4.17
C ASN A 292 -6.84 0.01 -4.61
N TYR A 293 -6.73 -0.92 -3.65
CA TYR A 293 -7.04 -2.32 -3.85
C TYR A 293 -8.45 -2.60 -3.33
N ARG A 294 -9.41 -2.86 -4.23
CA ARG A 294 -10.81 -3.04 -3.86
C ARG A 294 -11.11 -4.51 -3.60
N TYR A 295 -11.81 -4.80 -2.50
CA TYR A 295 -12.24 -6.14 -2.12
C TYR A 295 -13.71 -6.34 -2.46
N PHE A 296 -13.97 -7.06 -3.55
CA PHE A 296 -15.30 -7.57 -3.86
C PHE A 296 -15.47 -8.89 -3.12
N LEU A 297 -16.24 -8.88 -2.02
CA LEU A 297 -16.26 -9.98 -1.04
C LEU A 297 -16.56 -11.34 -1.69
N GLU A 298 -17.51 -11.37 -2.63
CA GLU A 298 -17.95 -12.55 -3.37
C GLU A 298 -16.86 -13.12 -4.29
N GLU A 299 -15.98 -12.28 -4.82
CA GLU A 299 -14.96 -12.67 -5.81
C GLU A 299 -13.58 -12.92 -5.20
N THR A 300 -13.35 -12.55 -3.92
CA THR A 300 -12.03 -12.62 -3.28
C THR A 300 -11.37 -14.01 -3.39
N ALA A 301 -12.12 -15.08 -3.17
CA ALA A 301 -11.58 -16.44 -3.26
C ALA A 301 -11.15 -16.80 -4.69
N SER A 302 -11.98 -16.47 -5.69
CA SER A 302 -11.68 -16.71 -7.10
C SER A 302 -10.46 -15.90 -7.57
N ASN A 303 -10.43 -14.61 -7.22
CA ASN A 303 -9.34 -13.71 -7.59
C ASN A 303 -8.01 -14.12 -6.94
N SER A 304 -8.04 -14.54 -5.68
CA SER A 304 -6.86 -15.07 -4.98
C SER A 304 -6.33 -16.33 -5.67
N ALA A 305 -7.21 -17.27 -6.01
CA ALA A 305 -6.82 -18.51 -6.71
C ALA A 305 -6.21 -18.22 -8.09
N LEU A 306 -6.80 -17.31 -8.87
CA LEU A 306 -6.28 -16.90 -10.18
C LEU A 306 -4.89 -16.24 -10.07
N TYR A 307 -4.67 -15.42 -9.05
CA TYR A 307 -3.38 -14.78 -8.83
C TYR A 307 -2.30 -15.79 -8.38
N LEU A 308 -2.63 -16.70 -7.46
CA LEU A 308 -1.69 -17.69 -6.94
C LEU A 308 -1.35 -18.79 -7.96
N ALA A 309 -2.34 -19.31 -8.67
CA ALA A 309 -2.15 -20.42 -9.60
C ALA A 309 -1.73 -19.97 -11.00
N SER A 310 -2.40 -18.95 -11.53
CA SER A 310 -2.24 -18.50 -12.93
C SER A 310 -1.49 -17.18 -13.06
N LYS A 311 -1.07 -16.56 -11.94
CA LYS A 311 -0.34 -15.28 -11.91
C LYS A 311 -1.12 -14.13 -12.57
N GLN A 312 -2.44 -14.27 -12.63
CA GLN A 312 -3.32 -13.29 -13.28
C GLN A 312 -3.69 -12.18 -12.31
N VAL A 313 -3.48 -10.93 -12.72
CA VAL A 313 -3.88 -9.74 -11.96
C VAL A 313 -5.24 -9.25 -12.45
N ARG A 314 -6.23 -9.18 -11.55
CA ARG A 314 -7.49 -8.49 -11.81
C ARG A 314 -7.30 -6.99 -11.61
N ALA A 315 -7.68 -6.20 -12.61
CA ALA A 315 -7.54 -4.76 -12.60
C ALA A 315 -8.79 -4.08 -13.19
N SER A 316 -9.04 -2.83 -12.81
CA SER A 316 -10.13 -2.03 -13.38
C SER A 316 -9.82 -1.52 -14.78
N GLU A 317 -10.85 -1.01 -15.46
CA GLU A 317 -10.70 -0.34 -16.76
C GLU A 317 -9.72 0.83 -16.72
N GLN A 318 -9.71 1.62 -15.65
CA GLN A 318 -8.78 2.75 -15.51
C GLN A 318 -7.32 2.28 -15.55
N VAL A 319 -7.01 1.19 -14.83
CA VAL A 319 -5.66 0.64 -14.79
C VAL A 319 -5.31 -0.02 -16.12
N LEU A 320 -6.23 -0.80 -16.69
CA LEU A 320 -6.01 -1.48 -17.98
C LEU A 320 -5.82 -0.48 -19.12
N ALA A 321 -6.54 0.66 -19.12
CA ALA A 321 -6.35 1.73 -20.08
C ALA A 321 -4.94 2.33 -20.00
N LEU A 322 -4.43 2.59 -18.78
CA LEU A 322 -3.06 3.09 -18.57
C LEU A 322 -2.01 2.05 -18.99
N VAL A 323 -2.25 0.76 -18.72
CA VAL A 323 -1.37 -0.33 -19.19
C VAL A 323 -1.36 -0.42 -20.71
N ALA A 324 -2.53 -0.30 -21.36
CA ALA A 324 -2.61 -0.30 -22.81
C ALA A 324 -1.85 0.88 -23.43
N GLN A 325 -1.96 2.08 -22.84
CA GLN A 325 -1.15 3.23 -23.25
C GLN A 325 0.36 2.98 -23.08
N PHE A 326 0.78 2.30 -22.00
CA PHE A 326 2.18 1.91 -21.84
C PHE A 326 2.63 0.95 -22.95
N GLN A 327 1.85 -0.09 -23.25
CA GLN A 327 2.19 -1.08 -24.29
C GLN A 327 2.25 -0.48 -25.70
N GLN A 328 1.51 0.60 -25.98
CA GLN A 328 1.59 1.33 -27.25
C GLN A 328 2.89 2.11 -27.38
N ASN A 329 3.39 2.67 -26.28
CA ASN A 329 4.47 3.66 -26.28
C ASN A 329 5.83 3.08 -25.85
N SER A 330 5.84 1.94 -25.16
CA SER A 330 7.05 1.36 -24.55
C SER A 330 7.11 -0.16 -24.78
N LYS A 331 8.30 -0.69 -25.07
CA LYS A 331 8.56 -2.13 -25.29
C LYS A 331 9.39 -2.79 -24.17
N LEU A 332 9.28 -2.24 -22.96
CA LEU A 332 10.04 -2.64 -21.78
C LEU A 332 9.88 -4.12 -21.41
#